data_AF-A0A1V6GPE1-F1
#
_entry.id   AF-A0A1V6GPE1-F1
#
_cell.length_a   1.000
_cell.length_b   1.000
_cell.length_c   1.000
_cell.angle_alpha   90.00
_cell.angle_beta   90.00
_cell.angle_gamma   90.00
#
_symmetry.space_group_name_H-M   'P 1'
#
loop_
_entity.id
_entity.type
_entity.pdbx_description
1 polymer ?
#
loop_
_entity_poly.entity_id
_entity_poly.type
_entity_poly.pdbx_seq_one_letter_code
_entity_poly.pdbx_strand_id
1 'polypeptide(L)'
;MTLDERLIRGLTGHPDNIGTTLIPFDVYKIRKAYPKNRPLHRLLFYILRTTEQSLSNQDLDKLVKTLALDSRRSSKTRSDIEKAFDILKKTGVVESYKIEDESTSARVKLSFTKSKDWYMKDWSKNIIELPAGEESRDVPESE
;
A
#
# COMPACT_ATOMS: atom_id res chain seq x y z
N MET A 1 27.24 0.57 27.67
CA MET A 1 27.53 1.04 26.30
C MET A 1 26.35 0.65 25.43
N THR A 2 25.48 1.60 25.09
CA THR A 2 24.40 1.41 24.12
C THR A 2 24.91 1.86 22.76
N LEU A 3 24.84 0.98 21.74
CA LEU A 3 25.18 1.35 20.37
C LEU A 3 24.29 2.51 19.91
N ASP A 4 24.89 3.51 19.27
CA ASP A 4 24.19 4.66 18.69
C ASP A 4 23.22 4.19 17.60
N GLU A 5 21.94 4.57 17.68
CA GLU A 5 20.90 4.22 16.69
C GLU A 5 21.30 4.62 15.25
N ARG A 6 22.16 5.65 15.10
CA ARG A 6 22.68 6.07 13.79
C ARG A 6 23.62 5.03 13.17
N LEU A 7 24.38 4.30 13.99
CA LEU A 7 25.26 3.22 13.53
C LEU A 7 24.43 2.01 13.08
N ILE A 8 23.33 1.71 13.79
CA ILE A 8 22.37 0.66 13.40
C ILE A 8 21.72 0.99 12.03
N ARG A 9 21.38 2.27 11.80
CA ARG A 9 20.85 2.75 10.51
C ARG A 9 21.88 2.66 9.38
N GLY A 10 23.16 2.93 9.67
CA GLY A 10 24.24 2.85 8.68
C GLY A 10 24.62 1.42 8.28
N LEU A 11 24.63 0.48 9.23
CA LEU A 11 24.97 -0.93 9.00
C LEU A 11 23.89 -1.71 8.25
N THR A 12 22.62 -1.31 8.38
CA THR A 12 21.51 -1.95 7.69
C THR A 12 21.26 -1.38 6.29
N GLY A 13 21.84 -0.23 5.93
CA GLY A 13 21.72 0.34 4.58
C GLY A 13 20.29 0.68 4.15
N HIS A 14 19.36 0.84 5.09
CA HIS A 14 17.96 1.15 4.77
C HIS A 14 17.72 2.65 4.82
N PRO A 15 17.57 3.35 3.68
CA PRO A 15 16.73 4.54 3.67
C PRO A 15 15.31 4.07 3.98
N ASP A 16 14.53 4.88 4.68
CA ASP A 16 13.20 4.56 5.23
C ASP A 16 12.15 3.95 4.26
N ASN A 17 12.47 3.61 3.00
CA ASN A 17 11.56 2.93 2.07
C ASN A 17 12.24 2.05 0.99
N ILE A 18 13.45 1.49 1.20
CA ILE A 18 14.03 0.49 0.26
C ILE A 18 14.34 -0.80 1.03
N GLY A 19 13.28 -1.43 1.52
CA GLY A 19 13.32 -2.76 2.14
C GLY A 19 11.92 -3.35 2.02
N THR A 20 11.82 -4.53 1.43
CA THR A 20 10.62 -5.38 1.27
C THR A 20 9.28 -4.72 1.62
N THR A 21 8.53 -4.27 0.60
CA THR A 21 7.13 -3.85 0.82
C THR A 21 6.31 -5.05 1.24
N LEU A 22 5.95 -5.11 2.53
CA LEU A 22 5.01 -6.11 3.03
C LEU A 22 3.64 -5.82 2.46
N ILE A 23 3.20 -6.67 1.53
CA ILE A 23 1.88 -6.56 0.90
C ILE A 23 0.90 -7.39 1.74
N PRO A 24 -0.13 -6.75 2.33
CA PRO A 24 -1.13 -7.47 3.12
C PRO A 24 -1.87 -8.51 2.26
N PHE A 25 -2.15 -9.70 2.82
CA PHE A 25 -2.83 -10.75 2.06
C PHE A 25 -4.20 -10.32 1.53
N ASP A 26 -4.89 -9.44 2.25
CA ASP A 26 -6.19 -8.88 1.85
C ASP A 26 -6.15 -8.13 0.50
N VAL A 27 -4.98 -7.62 0.10
CA VAL A 27 -4.76 -7.05 -1.23
C VAL A 27 -5.08 -8.06 -2.33
N TYR A 28 -4.67 -9.32 -2.14
CA TYR A 28 -4.93 -10.38 -3.10
C TYR A 28 -6.41 -10.77 -3.13
N LYS A 29 -7.12 -10.71 -2.00
CA LYS A 29 -8.58 -10.91 -1.94
C LYS A 29 -9.30 -9.85 -2.79
N ILE A 30 -8.92 -8.58 -2.65
CA ILE A 30 -9.48 -7.48 -3.45
C ILE A 30 -9.16 -7.67 -4.94
N ARG A 31 -7.91 -7.99 -5.29
CA ARG A 31 -7.53 -8.22 -6.69
C ARG A 31 -8.26 -9.41 -7.32
N LYS A 32 -8.50 -10.47 -6.55
CA LYS A 32 -9.27 -11.64 -6.99
C LYS A 32 -10.74 -11.30 -7.21
N ALA A 33 -11.33 -10.45 -6.38
CA ALA A 33 -12.72 -10.00 -6.52
C ALA A 33 -12.92 -9.08 -7.74
N TYR A 34 -11.91 -8.30 -8.12
CA TYR A 34 -12.00 -7.29 -9.20
C TYR A 34 -10.93 -7.47 -10.29
N PRO A 35 -10.83 -8.64 -10.94
CA PRO A 35 -9.67 -9.02 -11.76
C PRO A 35 -9.40 -8.08 -12.95
N LYS A 36 -10.44 -7.47 -13.52
CA LYS A 36 -10.34 -6.57 -14.70
C LYS A 36 -10.26 -5.09 -14.34
N ASN A 37 -10.35 -4.72 -13.06
CA ASN A 37 -10.38 -3.31 -12.64
C ASN A 37 -8.96 -2.74 -12.47
N ARG A 38 -8.36 -2.32 -13.58
CA ARG A 38 -7.00 -1.76 -13.61
C ARG A 38 -6.84 -0.48 -12.76
N PRO A 39 -7.75 0.52 -12.80
CA PRO A 39 -7.69 1.69 -11.93
C PRO A 39 -7.65 1.33 -10.45
N LEU A 40 -8.53 0.42 -10.01
CA LEU A 40 -8.56 -0.06 -8.63
C LEU A 40 -7.23 -0.68 -8.20
N HIS A 41 -6.66 -1.58 -9.00
CA HIS A 41 -5.40 -2.22 -8.65
C HIS A 41 -4.25 -1.22 -8.54
N ARG A 42 -4.16 -0.27 -9.48
CA ARG A 42 -3.13 0.78 -9.45
C ARG A 42 -3.29 1.67 -8.23
N LEU A 43 -4.53 2.05 -7.93
CA LEU A 43 -4.84 2.89 -6.78
C LEU A 43 -4.55 2.18 -5.46
N LEU A 44 -4.90 0.90 -5.33
CA LEU A 44 -4.59 0.08 -4.15
C LEU A 44 -3.08 0.02 -3.88
N PHE A 45 -2.27 -0.23 -4.92
CA PHE A 45 -0.81 -0.22 -4.78
C PHE A 45 -0.24 1.16 -4.47
N TYR A 46 -0.83 2.22 -5.02
CA TYR A 46 -0.44 3.58 -4.69
C TYR A 46 -0.66 3.87 -3.21
N ILE A 47 -1.85 3.58 -2.69
CA ILE A 47 -2.21 3.78 -1.28
C ILE A 47 -1.32 2.96 -0.35
N LEU A 48 -1.01 1.72 -0.73
CA LEU A 48 -0.07 0.86 0.00
C LEU A 48 1.34 1.43 0.11
N ARG A 49 1.81 2.12 -0.94
CA ARG A 49 3.15 2.71 -0.99
C ARG A 49 3.23 4.07 -0.33
N THR A 50 2.13 4.80 -0.25
CA THR A 50 2.07 6.04 0.52
C THR A 50 2.39 5.72 1.98
N THR A 51 3.25 6.47 2.63
CA THR A 51 3.57 6.29 4.07
C THR A 51 2.58 7.05 4.95
N GLU A 52 2.11 8.20 4.49
CA GLU A 52 1.14 9.05 5.21
C GLU A 52 -0.23 8.37 5.37
N GLN A 53 -0.86 8.59 6.53
CA GLN A 53 -2.20 8.08 6.83
C GLN A 53 -3.29 8.83 6.05
N SER A 54 -3.12 10.15 5.91
CA SER A 54 -4.04 11.05 5.23
C SER A 54 -3.28 11.92 4.24
N LEU A 55 -3.78 11.96 3.01
CA LEU A 55 -3.31 12.88 1.97
C LEU A 55 -4.39 13.90 1.69
N SER A 56 -4.00 15.19 1.64
CA SER A 56 -4.91 16.29 1.32
C SER A 56 -4.47 17.03 0.05
N ASN A 57 -5.42 17.60 -0.67
CA ASN A 57 -5.20 18.53 -1.79
C ASN A 57 -4.31 17.97 -2.91
N GLN A 58 -4.39 16.66 -3.18
CA GLN A 58 -3.65 16.03 -4.27
C GLN A 58 -4.29 16.39 -5.61
N ASP A 59 -3.47 16.76 -6.59
CA ASP A 59 -3.94 16.98 -7.95
C ASP A 59 -4.33 15.62 -8.58
N LEU A 60 -5.61 15.46 -8.93
CA LEU A 60 -6.14 14.23 -9.49
C LEU A 60 -5.55 13.91 -10.87
N ASP A 61 -5.27 14.92 -11.70
CA ASP A 61 -4.66 14.70 -13.02
C ASP A 61 -3.20 14.28 -12.89
N LYS A 62 -2.50 14.79 -11.87
CA LYS A 62 -1.17 14.30 -11.49
C LYS A 62 -1.25 12.84 -11.03
N LEU A 63 -2.23 12.50 -10.20
CA LEU A 63 -2.44 11.11 -9.75
C LEU A 63 -2.72 10.17 -10.93
N VAL A 64 -3.56 10.57 -11.88
CA VAL A 64 -3.85 9.78 -13.12
C VAL A 64 -2.55 9.41 -13.85
N LYS A 65 -1.63 10.38 -13.99
CA LYS A 65 -0.30 10.14 -14.59
C LYS A 65 0.55 9.19 -13.74
N THR A 66 0.60 9.40 -12.42
CA THR A 66 1.33 8.52 -11.48
C THR A 66 0.81 7.08 -11.52
N LEU A 67 -0.50 6.89 -11.67
CA LEU A 67 -1.13 5.57 -11.80
C LEU A 67 -0.97 4.95 -13.20
N ALA A 68 -0.35 5.66 -14.15
CA ALA A 68 -0.22 5.29 -15.56
C ALA A 68 -1.57 4.90 -16.19
N LEU A 69 -2.59 5.72 -15.92
CA LEU A 69 -3.93 5.60 -16.49
C LEU A 69 -4.07 6.50 -17.73
N ASP A 70 -5.11 6.26 -18.53
CA ASP A 70 -5.34 7.01 -19.76
C ASP A 70 -5.75 8.46 -19.44
N SER A 71 -4.83 9.39 -19.64
CA SER A 71 -5.05 10.82 -19.42
C SER A 71 -5.83 11.48 -20.56
N ARG A 72 -5.93 10.85 -21.75
CA ARG A 72 -6.67 11.40 -22.89
C ARG A 72 -8.18 11.37 -22.66
N ARG A 73 -8.65 10.44 -21.82
CA ARG A 73 -10.05 10.29 -21.42
C ARG A 73 -10.24 10.73 -19.96
N SER A 74 -9.76 11.92 -19.62
CA SER A 74 -9.72 12.45 -18.25
C SER A 74 -11.06 12.30 -17.51
N SER A 75 -12.19 12.68 -18.12
CA SER A 75 -13.52 12.54 -17.50
C SER A 75 -13.87 11.08 -17.14
N LYS A 76 -13.66 10.14 -18.06
CA LYS A 76 -13.90 8.71 -17.81
C LYS A 76 -12.95 8.17 -16.73
N THR A 77 -11.67 8.50 -16.84
CA THR A 77 -10.64 8.03 -15.90
C THR A 77 -10.88 8.57 -14.50
N ARG A 78 -11.35 9.82 -14.35
CA ARG A 78 -11.75 10.39 -13.06
C ARG A 78 -12.93 9.61 -12.46
N SER A 79 -13.97 9.33 -13.25
CA SER A 79 -15.10 8.50 -12.79
C SER A 79 -14.66 7.08 -12.40
N ASP A 80 -13.72 6.49 -13.14
CA ASP A 80 -13.21 5.16 -12.81
C ASP A 80 -12.36 5.17 -11.52
N ILE A 81 -11.63 6.26 -11.25
CA ILE A 81 -10.91 6.46 -9.97
C ILE A 81 -11.89 6.65 -8.81
N GLU A 82 -12.93 7.44 -8.99
CA GLU A 82 -13.97 7.64 -7.98
C GLU A 82 -14.64 6.30 -7.60
N LYS A 83 -15.04 5.50 -8.59
CA LYS A 83 -15.56 4.14 -8.37
C LYS A 83 -14.55 3.23 -7.68
N ALA A 84 -13.26 3.38 -8.00
CA ALA A 84 -12.21 2.62 -7.32
C ALA A 84 -12.11 3.02 -5.85
N PHE A 85 -12.17 4.31 -5.52
CA PHE A 85 -12.20 4.79 -4.13
C PHE A 85 -13.44 4.28 -3.36
N ASP A 86 -14.61 4.23 -4.00
CA ASP A 86 -15.80 3.63 -3.40
C ASP A 86 -15.60 2.16 -3.02
N ILE A 87 -14.98 1.38 -3.92
CA ILE A 87 -14.66 -0.02 -3.64
C ILE A 87 -13.65 -0.12 -2.49
N LEU A 88 -12.62 0.72 -2.48
CA LEU A 88 -11.62 0.73 -1.42
C LEU A 88 -12.19 1.17 -0.06
N LYS A 89 -13.21 2.03 -0.07
CA LYS A 89 -13.97 2.40 1.12
C LYS A 89 -14.80 1.23 1.64
N LYS A 90 -15.55 0.55 0.76
CA LYS A 90 -16.36 -0.62 1.10
C LYS A 90 -15.54 -1.80 1.61
N THR A 91 -14.33 -1.97 1.09
CA THR A 91 -13.39 -3.03 1.53
C THR A 91 -12.61 -2.66 2.79
N GLY A 92 -12.77 -1.43 3.29
CA GLY A 92 -12.13 -0.97 4.52
C GLY A 92 -10.65 -0.60 4.36
N VAL A 93 -10.16 -0.42 3.14
CA VAL A 93 -8.79 0.08 2.87
C VAL A 93 -8.72 1.60 3.10
N VAL A 94 -9.77 2.31 2.68
CA VAL A 94 -9.92 3.76 2.82
C VAL A 94 -11.06 4.04 3.79
N GLU A 95 -10.87 4.96 4.72
CA GLU A 95 -11.93 5.38 5.64
C GLU A 95 -12.80 6.46 5.00
N SER A 96 -12.14 7.49 4.45
CA SER A 96 -12.81 8.62 3.82
C SER A 96 -12.02 9.09 2.61
N TYR A 97 -12.73 9.63 1.63
CA TYR A 97 -12.14 10.33 0.50
C TYR A 97 -13.08 11.47 0.08
N LYS A 98 -12.50 12.49 -0.54
CA LYS A 98 -13.21 13.65 -1.09
C LYS A 98 -12.57 14.05 -2.40
N ILE A 99 -13.39 14.24 -3.42
CA ILE A 99 -12.99 14.78 -4.71
C ILE A 99 -13.73 16.11 -4.86
N GLU A 100 -12.97 17.19 -5.00
CA GLU A 100 -13.51 18.54 -5.15
C GLU A 100 -13.06 19.12 -6.49
N ASP A 101 -14.02 19.65 -7.25
CA ASP A 101 -13.73 20.49 -8.41
C ASP A 101 -13.47 21.91 -7.92
N GLU A 102 -12.24 22.38 -8.04
CA GLU A 102 -11.90 23.75 -7.68
C GLU A 102 -12.34 24.68 -8.82
N SER A 103 -13.50 25.33 -8.64
CA SER A 103 -14.14 26.20 -9.63
C SER A 103 -13.22 27.31 -10.15
N THR A 104 -12.21 27.68 -9.38
CA THR A 104 -11.28 28.79 -9.67
C THR A 104 -10.00 28.36 -10.39
N SER A 105 -9.62 27.07 -10.33
CA SER A 105 -8.32 26.59 -10.85
C SER A 105 -8.43 25.53 -11.94
N ALA A 106 -9.64 25.11 -12.31
CA ALA A 106 -9.92 24.01 -13.26
C ALA A 106 -9.19 22.68 -12.93
N ARG A 107 -8.67 22.56 -11.69
CA ARG A 107 -7.97 21.39 -11.19
C ARG A 107 -8.88 20.67 -10.22
N VAL A 108 -8.89 19.36 -10.34
CA VAL A 108 -9.66 18.50 -9.44
C VAL A 108 -8.75 18.06 -8.31
N LYS A 109 -9.13 18.38 -7.08
CA LYS A 109 -8.38 18.02 -5.88
C LYS A 109 -8.95 16.76 -5.26
N LEU A 110 -8.07 15.87 -4.86
CA LEU A 110 -8.36 14.63 -4.16
C LEU A 110 -7.76 14.69 -2.77
N SER A 111 -8.56 14.36 -1.77
CA SER A 111 -8.10 14.09 -0.41
C SER A 111 -8.61 12.73 0.02
N PHE A 112 -7.79 11.94 0.72
CA PHE A 112 -8.23 10.66 1.27
C PHE A 112 -7.49 10.32 2.56
N THR A 113 -8.16 9.54 3.41
CA THR A 113 -7.64 9.00 4.66
C THR A 113 -7.75 7.49 4.61
N LYS A 114 -6.61 6.81 4.82
CA LYS A 114 -6.58 5.35 4.94
C LYS A 114 -7.35 4.92 6.18
N SER A 115 -7.91 3.73 6.14
CA SER A 115 -8.48 3.16 7.37
C SER A 115 -7.36 2.76 8.33
N LYS A 116 -7.61 2.86 9.63
CA LYS A 116 -6.64 2.41 10.64
C LYS A 116 -6.57 0.88 10.64
N ASP A 117 -5.36 0.33 10.71
CA ASP A 117 -5.13 -1.11 10.88
C ASP A 117 -5.76 -2.02 9.81
N TRP A 118 -6.11 -1.46 8.64
CA TRP A 118 -6.77 -2.23 7.57
C TRP A 118 -5.92 -3.41 7.08
N TYR A 119 -4.61 -3.28 7.19
CA TYR A 119 -3.60 -4.26 6.82
C TYR A 119 -3.16 -5.18 7.98
N MET A 120 -3.57 -4.86 9.22
CA MET A 120 -3.13 -5.58 10.43
C MET A 120 -4.14 -6.62 10.92
N LYS A 121 -5.29 -6.77 10.25
CA LYS A 121 -6.37 -7.68 10.69
C LYS A 121 -5.96 -9.15 10.85
N ASP A 122 -4.84 -9.57 10.24
CA ASP A 122 -4.39 -10.96 10.20
C ASP A 122 -2.89 -11.17 10.53
N TRP A 123 -2.14 -10.16 11.03
CA TRP A 123 -0.71 -10.35 11.34
C TRP A 123 -0.49 -11.36 12.47
N SER A 124 -1.31 -11.32 13.51
CA SER A 124 -1.19 -12.22 14.68
C SER A 124 -1.61 -13.66 14.40
N LYS A 125 -2.29 -13.93 13.28
CA LYS A 125 -2.75 -15.27 12.90
C LYS A 125 -1.90 -15.94 11.82
N ASN A 126 -1.00 -15.20 11.18
CA ASN A 126 -0.12 -15.67 10.11
C ASN A 126 1.36 -15.62 10.49
N ILE A 127 1.69 -15.64 11.79
CA ILE A 127 3.02 -16.07 12.22
C ILE A 127 3.11 -17.54 11.81
N ILE A 128 3.72 -17.79 10.65
CA ILE A 128 4.23 -19.11 10.32
C ILE A 128 5.33 -19.32 11.36
N GLU A 129 5.07 -20.16 12.36
CA GLU A 129 6.14 -20.72 13.17
C GLU A 129 7.09 -21.41 12.19
N LEU A 130 8.22 -20.76 11.92
CA LEU A 130 9.33 -21.42 11.25
C LEU A 130 9.65 -22.65 12.12
N PRO A 131 9.68 -23.87 11.54
CA PRO A 131 10.07 -25.03 12.31
C PRO A 131 11.41 -24.70 12.96
N ALA A 132 11.46 -24.79 14.29
CA ALA A 132 12.69 -24.62 15.05
C ALA A 132 13.72 -25.52 14.38
N GLY A 133 14.79 -24.91 13.87
CA GLY A 133 15.80 -25.61 13.09
C GLY A 133 16.16 -26.90 13.80
N GLU A 134 16.11 -28.02 13.08
CA GLU A 134 16.71 -29.25 13.57
C GLU A 134 18.15 -28.91 13.92
N GLU A 135 18.44 -28.92 15.22
CA GLU A 135 19.80 -28.94 15.74
C GLU A 135 20.55 -29.98 14.93
N SER A 136 21.55 -29.51 14.18
CA SER A 136 22.63 -30.32 13.67
C SER A 136 23.16 -31.15 14.84
N ARG A 137 22.69 -32.40 14.96
CA ARG A 137 23.32 -33.36 15.84
C ARG A 137 24.56 -33.84 15.12
N ASP A 138 25.66 -33.20 15.50
CA ASP A 138 26.99 -33.73 15.32
C ASP A 138 27.11 -35.15 15.93
N VAL A 139 28.11 -35.88 15.38
CA VAL A 139 28.93 -36.94 15.99
C VAL A 139 28.45 -38.41 15.73
N PRO A 140 29.34 -39.43 15.55
CA PRO A 140 30.82 -39.48 15.46
C PRO A 140 31.42 -40.23 14.23
N GLU A 141 32.75 -40.15 14.13
CA GLU A 141 33.66 -41.10 13.45
C GLU A 141 33.50 -42.57 13.89
N SER A 142 34.08 -43.47 13.06
CA SER A 142 34.41 -44.92 13.22
C SER A 142 33.45 -45.83 12.43
N GLU A 143 33.89 -46.77 11.59
CA GLU A 143 35.13 -47.58 11.54
C GLU A 143 35.84 -47.57 10.17
#